data_AF-A0A957GYD6-F1
#
_entry.id   AF-A0A957GYD6-F1
#
_cell.length_a   1.000
_cell.length_b   1.000
_cell.length_c   1.000
_cell.angle_alpha   90.00
_cell.angle_beta   90.00
_cell.angle_gamma   90.00
#
_symmetry.space_group_name_H-M   'P 1'
#
loop_
_entity.id
_entity.type
_entity.pdbx_description
1 polymer ?
#
loop_
_entity_poly.entity_id
_entity_poly.type
_entity_poly.pdbx_seq_one_letter_code
_entity_poly.pdbx_strand_id
1 'polypeptide(L)'
;MSSDLVYLIGIALLISMSIIGTVFAAARPMAGKSRLPLLSLAGFQAILLILLSYLAWPLTAAGLAGRDELGEQFMALLAAGDPAAFSLLISATPEELEAARATLSEPANRPVSRSLRPATPNNIIHGEAHFTDGARLNVTLFLDWEWAEGHWRLAGFEVGRDPGSGRPRFWLYRSVVSDVWLRQAAINVAIISMLLSLGLIIRDTYVGKQGRLHA
;
A
#
# COMPACT_ATOMS: atom_id res chain seq x y z
N MET A 1 -15.22 -1.74 -5.85
CA MET A 1 -14.48 -0.50 -6.16
C MET A 1 -15.22 0.68 -5.55
N SER A 2 -14.62 1.38 -4.58
CA SER A 2 -15.22 2.57 -3.96
C SER A 2 -15.35 3.71 -4.99
N SER A 3 -16.36 4.57 -4.82
CA SER A 3 -16.58 5.77 -5.66
C SER A 3 -15.34 6.63 -5.79
N ASP A 4 -14.55 6.70 -4.73
CA ASP A 4 -13.43 7.60 -4.58
C ASP A 4 -12.20 7.15 -5.39
N LEU A 5 -11.99 5.82 -5.55
CA LEU A 5 -10.95 5.28 -6.43
C LEU A 5 -11.30 5.57 -7.89
N VAL A 6 -12.58 5.48 -8.25
CA VAL A 6 -13.07 5.85 -9.58
C VAL A 6 -12.85 7.34 -9.83
N TYR A 7 -13.06 8.19 -8.82
CA TYR A 7 -12.76 9.63 -8.91
C TYR A 7 -11.27 9.91 -9.09
N LEU A 8 -10.39 9.25 -8.32
CA LEU A 8 -8.94 9.42 -8.45
C LEU A 8 -8.41 8.95 -9.80
N ILE A 9 -8.88 7.79 -10.28
CA ILE A 9 -8.58 7.30 -11.63
C ILE A 9 -9.14 8.27 -12.69
N GLY A 10 -10.34 8.82 -12.48
CA GLY A 10 -10.94 9.83 -13.35
C GLY A 10 -10.12 11.12 -13.42
N ILE A 11 -9.66 11.63 -12.28
CA ILE A 11 -8.78 12.82 -12.21
C ILE A 11 -7.42 12.50 -12.86
N ALA A 12 -6.85 11.33 -12.61
CA ALA A 12 -5.60 10.90 -13.23
C ALA A 12 -5.71 10.80 -14.76
N LEU A 13 -6.84 10.28 -15.27
CA LEU A 13 -7.17 10.24 -16.69
C LEU A 13 -7.36 11.64 -17.28
N LEU A 14 -8.01 12.56 -16.56
CA LEU A 14 -8.16 13.96 -16.99
C LEU A 14 -6.82 14.69 -17.05
N ILE A 15 -5.96 14.52 -16.05
CA ILE A 15 -4.59 15.07 -16.05
C ILE A 15 -3.78 14.45 -17.19
N SER A 16 -3.89 13.14 -17.41
CA SER A 16 -3.24 12.43 -18.51
C SER A 16 -3.69 12.97 -19.88
N MET A 17 -5.00 13.16 -20.08
CA MET A 17 -5.58 13.75 -21.29
C MET A 17 -5.10 15.19 -21.49
N SER A 18 -4.97 15.98 -20.41
CA SER A 18 -4.44 17.34 -20.47
C SER A 18 -2.96 17.34 -20.86
N ILE A 19 -2.14 16.45 -20.30
CA ILE A 19 -0.72 16.30 -20.65
C ILE A 19 -0.58 15.88 -22.12
N ILE A 20 -1.35 14.88 -22.56
CA ILE A 20 -1.39 14.44 -23.96
C ILE A 20 -1.78 15.62 -24.87
N GLY A 21 -2.85 16.36 -24.53
CA GLY A 21 -3.30 17.53 -25.29
C GLY A 21 -2.24 18.64 -25.36
N THR A 22 -1.54 18.90 -24.26
CA THR A 22 -0.47 19.90 -24.19
C THR A 22 0.73 19.48 -25.03
N VAL A 23 1.09 18.19 -25.00
CA VAL A 23 2.15 17.62 -25.85
C VAL A 23 1.77 17.66 -27.33
N PHE A 24 0.52 17.36 -27.69
CA PHE A 24 0.01 17.53 -29.06
C PHE A 24 0.04 18.99 -29.52
N ALA A 25 -0.33 19.92 -28.64
CA ALA A 25 -0.26 21.35 -28.92
C ALA A 25 1.19 21.83 -29.07
N ALA A 26 2.12 21.33 -28.26
CA ALA A 26 3.55 21.60 -28.35
C ALA A 26 4.22 20.96 -29.58
N ALA A 27 3.64 19.89 -30.13
CA ALA A 27 4.09 19.22 -31.35
C ALA A 27 3.57 19.85 -32.66
N ARG A 28 2.59 20.77 -32.60
CA ARG A 28 2.06 21.50 -33.78
C ARG A 28 3.12 22.20 -34.64
N PRO A 29 4.18 22.86 -34.10
CA PRO A 29 5.19 23.53 -34.92
C PRO A 29 6.25 22.58 -35.50
N MET A 30 6.17 21.26 -35.26
CA MET A 30 7.05 20.25 -35.85
C MET A 30 6.42 19.69 -37.13
N ALA A 31 6.32 20.52 -38.17
CA ALA A 31 6.04 20.04 -39.52
C ALA A 31 7.35 19.44 -40.08
N GLY A 32 7.43 18.11 -40.19
CA GLY A 32 8.53 17.41 -40.88
C GLY A 32 9.43 16.51 -40.03
N LYS A 33 9.27 16.45 -38.70
CA LYS A 33 9.96 15.46 -37.83
C LYS A 33 8.96 14.52 -37.18
N SER A 34 9.34 13.25 -37.05
CA SER A 34 8.54 12.18 -36.45
C SER A 34 7.94 12.63 -35.10
N ARG A 35 6.60 12.63 -35.01
CA ARG A 35 5.83 12.97 -33.79
C ARG A 35 5.70 11.79 -32.82
N LEU A 36 6.16 10.60 -33.23
CA LEU A 36 6.10 9.37 -32.43
C LEU A 36 6.77 9.49 -31.04
N PRO A 37 7.93 10.14 -30.87
CA PRO A 37 8.61 10.21 -29.57
C PRO A 37 7.81 10.99 -28.51
N LEU A 38 7.17 12.10 -28.92
CA LEU A 38 6.35 12.92 -28.02
C LEU A 38 5.04 12.23 -27.63
N LEU A 39 4.42 11.56 -28.60
CA LEU A 39 3.22 10.73 -28.37
C LEU A 39 3.51 9.54 -27.44
N SER A 40 4.65 8.87 -27.66
CA SER A 40 5.12 7.78 -26.79
C SER A 40 5.39 8.28 -25.37
N LEU A 41 5.99 9.46 -25.21
CA LEU A 41 6.26 10.06 -23.91
C LEU A 41 4.98 10.45 -23.16
N ALA A 42 4.01 11.06 -23.84
CA ALA A 42 2.74 11.43 -23.24
C ALA A 42 1.90 10.19 -22.85
N GLY A 43 1.89 9.15 -23.71
CA GLY A 43 1.26 7.87 -23.40
C GLY A 43 1.92 7.18 -22.21
N PHE A 44 3.25 7.22 -22.12
CA PHE A 44 4.00 6.68 -20.98
C PHE A 44 3.67 7.43 -19.68
N GLN A 45 3.65 8.76 -19.70
CA GLN A 45 3.28 9.58 -18.53
C GLN A 45 1.84 9.33 -18.08
N ALA A 46 0.90 9.12 -19.00
CA ALA A 46 -0.48 8.81 -18.69
C ALA A 46 -0.63 7.46 -17.96
N ILE A 47 0.02 6.40 -18.49
CA ILE A 47 0.04 5.09 -17.85
C ILE A 47 0.63 5.19 -16.44
N LEU A 48 1.70 5.97 -16.30
CA LEU A 48 2.41 6.12 -15.04
C LEU A 48 1.61 6.91 -14.00
N LEU A 49 0.83 7.91 -14.41
CA LEU A 49 -0.14 8.62 -13.55
C LEU A 49 -1.26 7.72 -13.06
N ILE A 50 -1.81 6.89 -13.94
CA ILE A 50 -2.85 5.91 -13.57
C ILE A 50 -2.27 4.90 -12.58
N LEU A 51 -1.06 4.39 -12.85
CA LEU A 51 -0.37 3.45 -11.96
C LEU A 51 -0.09 4.07 -10.59
N LEU A 52 0.38 5.32 -10.55
CA LEU A 52 0.61 6.07 -9.31
C LEU A 52 -0.68 6.32 -8.54
N SER A 53 -1.77 6.65 -9.22
CA SER A 53 -3.07 6.90 -8.57
C SER A 53 -3.66 5.63 -7.99
N TYR A 54 -3.47 4.50 -8.67
CA TYR A 54 -3.82 3.18 -8.16
C TYR A 54 -2.96 2.83 -6.94
N LEU A 55 -1.62 2.95 -7.05
CA LEU A 55 -0.68 2.63 -5.98
C LEU A 55 -0.80 3.55 -4.75
N ALA A 56 -1.20 4.80 -4.93
CA ALA A 56 -1.39 5.77 -3.85
C ALA A 56 -2.75 5.65 -3.16
N TRP A 57 -3.68 4.86 -3.70
CA TRP A 57 -5.03 4.72 -3.13
C TRP A 57 -5.05 4.41 -1.62
N PRO A 58 -4.28 3.42 -1.12
CA PRO A 58 -4.26 3.07 0.31
C PRO A 58 -3.67 4.17 1.21
N LEU A 59 -3.07 5.22 0.62
CA LEU A 59 -2.50 6.36 1.33
C LEU A 59 -3.49 7.52 1.49
N THR A 60 -4.66 7.44 0.84
CA THR A 60 -5.72 8.46 0.94
C THR A 60 -6.56 8.25 2.20
N ALA A 61 -7.27 9.27 2.68
CA ALA A 61 -8.16 9.13 3.84
C ALA A 61 -9.21 8.01 3.65
N ALA A 62 -9.79 7.90 2.45
CA ALA A 62 -10.74 6.84 2.11
C ALA A 62 -10.06 5.46 2.01
N GLY A 63 -8.84 5.41 1.49
CA GLY A 63 -8.03 4.19 1.46
C GLY A 63 -7.59 3.73 2.85
N LEU A 64 -7.45 4.64 3.81
CA LEU A 64 -7.11 4.35 5.22
C LEU A 64 -8.32 3.96 6.07
N ALA A 65 -9.54 4.11 5.55
CA ALA A 65 -10.76 3.73 6.27
C ALA A 65 -10.74 2.22 6.61
N GLY A 66 -11.13 1.88 7.84
CA GLY A 66 -11.14 0.50 8.33
C GLY A 66 -9.77 -0.09 8.68
N ARG A 67 -8.66 0.63 8.43
CA ARG A 67 -7.30 0.15 8.73
C ARG A 67 -7.09 -0.11 10.22
N ASP A 68 -7.50 0.83 11.07
CA ASP A 68 -7.35 0.70 12.52
C ASP A 68 -8.39 -0.27 13.10
N GLU A 69 -9.59 -0.29 12.53
CA GLU A 69 -10.70 -1.19 12.93
C GLU A 69 -10.35 -2.66 12.71
N LEU A 70 -9.58 -2.98 11.66
CA LEU A 70 -9.12 -4.33 11.36
C LEU A 70 -8.31 -4.93 12.52
N GLY A 71 -7.44 -4.14 13.16
CA GLY A 71 -6.67 -4.60 14.32
C GLY A 71 -7.56 -4.95 15.50
N GLU A 72 -8.56 -4.12 15.78
CA GLU A 72 -9.54 -4.37 16.83
C GLU A 72 -10.41 -5.59 16.53
N GLN A 73 -10.88 -5.74 15.28
CA GLN A 73 -11.65 -6.89 14.84
C GLN A 73 -10.87 -8.19 15.01
N PHE A 74 -9.62 -8.22 14.53
CA PHE A 74 -8.76 -9.39 14.64
C PHE A 74 -8.55 -9.81 16.10
N MET A 75 -8.19 -8.86 16.97
CA MET A 75 -7.95 -9.16 18.37
C MET A 75 -9.23 -9.54 19.13
N ALA A 76 -10.40 -9.05 18.70
CA ALA A 76 -11.69 -9.50 19.23
C ALA A 76 -11.97 -10.97 18.89
N LEU A 77 -11.70 -11.37 17.65
CA LEU A 77 -11.85 -12.77 17.21
C LEU A 77 -10.86 -13.69 17.91
N LEU A 78 -9.60 -13.24 18.10
CA LEU A 78 -8.61 -13.98 18.89
C LEU A 78 -9.07 -14.19 20.35
N ALA A 79 -9.62 -13.15 20.99
CA ALA A 79 -10.15 -13.24 22.35
C ALA A 79 -11.32 -14.24 22.44
N ALA A 80 -12.19 -14.26 21.42
CA ALA A 80 -13.29 -15.23 21.33
C ALA A 80 -12.82 -16.66 21.01
N GLY A 81 -11.58 -16.84 20.55
CA GLY A 81 -11.11 -18.10 19.99
C GLY A 81 -11.79 -18.46 18.67
N ASP A 82 -12.27 -17.45 17.93
CA ASP A 82 -12.97 -17.63 16.67
C ASP A 82 -11.96 -17.86 15.53
N PRO A 83 -12.02 -19.00 14.82
CA PRO A 83 -11.13 -19.27 13.69
C PRO A 83 -11.31 -18.27 12.53
N ALA A 84 -12.39 -17.49 12.49
CA ALA A 84 -12.55 -16.39 11.55
C ALA A 84 -11.46 -15.32 11.69
N ALA A 85 -10.72 -15.25 12.81
CA ALA A 85 -9.55 -14.38 12.93
C ALA A 85 -8.54 -14.61 11.78
N PHE A 86 -8.42 -15.85 11.33
CA PHE A 86 -7.45 -16.23 10.32
C PHE A 86 -7.88 -15.95 8.88
N SER A 87 -9.18 -15.70 8.62
CA SER A 87 -9.62 -15.24 7.29
C SER A 87 -9.23 -13.78 7.03
N LEU A 88 -8.81 -13.05 8.07
CA LEU A 88 -8.27 -11.70 7.96
C LEU A 88 -6.80 -11.67 7.52
N LEU A 89 -6.12 -12.83 7.48
CA LEU A 89 -4.73 -12.94 7.06
C LEU A 89 -4.61 -13.04 5.54
N ILE A 90 -3.69 -12.27 4.96
CA ILE A 90 -3.30 -12.41 3.56
C ILE A 90 -2.35 -13.60 3.45
N SER A 91 -2.74 -14.59 2.63
CA SER A 91 -1.81 -15.62 2.10
C SER A 91 -1.06 -16.46 3.15
N ALA A 92 -1.69 -16.77 4.28
CA ALA A 92 -1.16 -17.79 5.21
C ALA A 92 -1.26 -19.18 4.56
N THR A 93 -0.20 -20.00 4.69
CA THR A 93 -0.24 -21.38 4.17
C THR A 93 -1.20 -22.23 5.02
N PRO A 94 -1.75 -23.32 4.48
CA PRO A 94 -2.57 -24.24 5.29
C PRO A 94 -1.86 -24.73 6.55
N GLU A 95 -0.55 -24.96 6.49
CA GLU A 95 0.28 -25.41 7.61
C GLU A 95 0.40 -24.33 8.70
N GLU A 96 0.63 -23.08 8.31
CA GLU A 96 0.68 -21.93 9.23
C GLU A 96 -0.69 -21.70 9.89
N LEU A 97 -1.77 -21.82 9.12
CA LEU A 97 -3.14 -21.71 9.61
C LEU A 97 -3.47 -22.82 10.60
N GLU A 98 -3.09 -24.06 10.33
CA GLU A 98 -3.28 -25.18 11.25
C GLU A 98 -2.47 -24.99 12.54
N ALA A 99 -1.20 -24.60 12.44
CA ALA A 99 -0.39 -24.29 13.61
C ALA A 99 -1.01 -23.17 14.46
N ALA A 100 -1.48 -22.10 13.83
CA ALA A 100 -2.11 -20.99 14.53
C ALA A 100 -3.45 -21.41 15.18
N ARG A 101 -4.28 -22.21 14.48
CA ARG A 101 -5.53 -22.78 15.02
C ARG A 101 -5.27 -23.68 16.22
N ALA A 102 -4.28 -24.56 16.13
CA ALA A 102 -3.87 -25.43 17.23
C ALA A 102 -3.46 -24.60 18.45
N THR A 103 -2.71 -23.52 18.25
CA THR A 103 -2.25 -22.67 19.35
C THR A 103 -3.41 -21.88 20.01
N LEU A 104 -4.39 -21.40 19.22
CA LEU A 104 -5.60 -20.74 19.74
C LEU A 104 -6.64 -21.69 20.36
N SER A 105 -6.53 -23.00 20.08
CA SER A 105 -7.42 -23.98 20.69
C SER A 105 -7.28 -24.01 22.22
N GLU A 106 -6.09 -23.65 22.74
CA GLU A 106 -5.83 -23.50 24.16
C GLU A 106 -6.46 -22.19 24.71
N PRO A 107 -7.31 -22.22 25.75
CA PRO A 107 -7.90 -21.00 26.30
C PRO A 107 -6.90 -20.04 26.95
N ALA A 108 -5.81 -20.55 27.54
CA ALA A 108 -4.74 -19.75 28.14
C ALA A 108 -4.03 -18.85 27.11
N ASN A 109 -4.21 -19.20 25.85
CA ASN A 109 -3.60 -18.55 24.71
C ASN A 109 -4.50 -17.48 24.07
N ARG A 110 -5.65 -17.21 24.66
CA ARG A 110 -6.57 -16.19 24.18
C ARG A 110 -6.42 -14.92 25.03
N PRO A 111 -6.28 -13.74 24.39
CA PRO A 111 -6.22 -12.50 25.13
C PRO A 111 -7.57 -12.21 25.79
N VAL A 112 -7.57 -11.84 27.07
CA VAL A 112 -8.78 -11.42 27.81
C VAL A 112 -9.03 -9.93 27.70
N SER A 113 -7.97 -9.14 27.54
CA SER A 113 -8.07 -7.71 27.26
C SER A 113 -6.93 -7.26 26.37
N ARG A 114 -7.12 -6.11 25.73
CA ARG A 114 -6.20 -5.57 24.74
C ARG A 114 -6.23 -4.06 24.75
N SER A 115 -5.11 -3.46 24.37
CA SER A 115 -5.00 -2.03 24.10
C SER A 115 -4.17 -1.85 22.86
N LEU A 116 -4.80 -1.46 21.75
CA LEU A 116 -4.12 -1.16 20.49
C LEU A 116 -3.93 0.35 20.32
N ARG A 117 -2.83 0.72 19.67
CA ARG A 117 -2.58 2.08 19.20
C ARG A 117 -3.00 2.18 17.73
N PRO A 118 -3.36 3.38 17.25
CA PRO A 118 -3.59 3.61 15.82
C PRO A 118 -2.40 3.15 14.97
N ALA A 119 -2.67 2.69 13.75
CA ALA A 119 -1.63 2.20 12.86
C ALA A 119 -0.63 3.31 12.49
N THR A 120 0.65 2.96 12.57
CA THR A 120 1.76 3.83 12.15
C THR A 120 1.72 4.12 10.64
N PRO A 121 2.49 5.11 10.14
CA PRO A 121 2.64 5.33 8.70
C PRO A 121 3.16 4.11 7.92
N ASN A 122 3.83 3.17 8.59
CA ASN A 122 4.33 1.94 8.00
C ASN A 122 3.29 0.80 8.03
N ASN A 123 2.02 1.11 8.34
CA ASN A 123 0.92 0.15 8.42
C ASN A 123 1.14 -0.93 9.49
N ILE A 124 1.72 -0.52 10.61
CA ILE A 124 1.94 -1.40 11.78
C ILE A 124 1.08 -0.90 12.94
N ILE A 125 0.29 -1.78 13.52
CA ILE A 125 -0.41 -1.54 14.79
C ILE A 125 0.41 -2.15 15.92
N HIS A 126 0.64 -1.36 16.96
CA HIS A 126 1.28 -1.84 18.19
C HIS A 126 0.29 -1.81 19.35
N GLY A 127 0.46 -2.71 20.29
CA GLY A 127 -0.38 -2.73 21.48
C GLY A 127 0.12 -3.70 22.53
N GLU A 128 -0.77 -4.00 23.45
CA GLU A 128 -0.57 -4.97 24.51
C GLU A 128 -1.80 -5.88 24.63
N ALA A 129 -1.56 -7.15 24.89
CA ALA A 129 -2.57 -8.17 25.18
C ALA A 129 -2.35 -8.76 26.57
N HIS A 130 -3.42 -8.92 27.34
CA HIS A 130 -3.38 -9.53 28.67
C HIS A 130 -4.05 -10.89 28.61
N PHE A 131 -3.55 -11.83 29.41
CA PHE A 131 -3.99 -13.22 29.41
C PHE A 131 -4.47 -13.67 30.80
N THR A 132 -5.17 -14.81 30.85
CA THR A 132 -5.75 -15.36 32.09
C THR A 132 -4.71 -15.77 33.13
N ASP A 133 -3.48 -16.05 32.70
CA ASP A 133 -2.33 -16.34 33.56
C ASP A 133 -1.61 -15.09 34.09
N GLY A 134 -2.15 -13.90 33.80
CA GLY A 134 -1.59 -12.62 34.22
C GLY A 134 -0.46 -12.10 33.31
N ALA A 135 -0.09 -12.83 32.26
CA ALA A 135 0.92 -12.36 31.31
C ALA A 135 0.43 -11.12 30.55
N ARG A 136 1.37 -10.20 30.31
CA ARG A 136 1.18 -9.02 29.46
C ARG A 136 2.19 -9.05 28.35
N LEU A 137 1.72 -9.19 27.12
CA LEU A 137 2.56 -9.37 25.95
C LEU A 137 2.33 -8.26 24.94
N ASN A 138 3.42 -7.79 24.34
CA ASN A 138 3.36 -6.84 23.23
C ASN A 138 2.70 -7.50 22.02
N VAL A 139 1.82 -6.75 21.38
CA VAL A 139 1.16 -7.11 20.12
C VAL A 139 1.73 -6.23 19.01
N THR A 140 2.12 -6.86 17.91
CA THR A 140 2.47 -6.18 16.67
C THR A 140 1.65 -6.80 15.54
N LEU A 141 0.84 -5.98 14.87
CA LEU A 141 0.07 -6.41 13.70
C LEU A 141 0.61 -5.69 12.47
N PHE A 142 0.88 -6.44 11.42
CA PHE A 142 1.35 -5.92 10.13
C PHE A 142 0.18 -5.90 9.16
N LEU A 143 -0.14 -4.73 8.62
CA LEU A 143 -1.25 -4.55 7.69
C LEU A 143 -0.72 -4.37 6.27
N ASP A 144 -1.42 -4.94 5.30
CA ASP A 144 -1.20 -4.67 3.88
C ASP A 144 -2.54 -4.51 3.16
N TRP A 145 -2.50 -3.82 2.03
CA TRP A 145 -3.67 -3.62 1.18
C TRP A 145 -3.82 -4.79 0.23
N GLU A 146 -4.94 -5.49 0.30
CA GLU A 146 -5.27 -6.56 -0.63
C GLU A 146 -5.88 -5.96 -1.90
N TRP A 147 -5.08 -5.92 -2.96
CA TRP A 147 -5.46 -5.27 -4.22
C TRP A 147 -6.59 -5.98 -4.98
N ALA A 148 -6.67 -7.32 -4.86
CA ALA A 148 -7.69 -8.09 -5.55
C ALA A 148 -9.10 -7.77 -5.03
N GLU A 149 -9.23 -7.55 -3.72
CA GLU A 149 -10.52 -7.33 -3.05
C GLU A 149 -10.75 -5.85 -2.67
N GLY A 150 -9.68 -5.07 -2.57
CA GLY A 150 -9.74 -3.62 -2.34
C GLY A 150 -10.01 -3.22 -0.90
N HIS A 151 -9.40 -3.92 0.06
CA HIS A 151 -9.48 -3.61 1.49
C HIS A 151 -8.17 -3.94 2.23
N TRP A 152 -8.05 -3.47 3.47
CA TRP A 152 -6.95 -3.86 4.36
C TRP A 152 -7.10 -5.30 4.83
N ARG A 153 -5.98 -6.00 4.96
CA ARG A 153 -5.87 -7.28 5.66
C ARG A 153 -4.56 -7.36 6.44
N LEU A 154 -4.43 -8.40 7.26
CA LEU A 154 -3.23 -8.66 8.05
C LEU A 154 -2.21 -9.43 7.21
N ALA A 155 -1.05 -8.83 6.98
CA ALA A 155 0.10 -9.51 6.37
C ALA A 155 0.85 -10.42 7.36
N GLY A 156 0.66 -10.20 8.65
CA GLY A 156 1.24 -10.99 9.72
C GLY A 156 0.94 -10.40 11.09
N PHE A 157 1.30 -11.14 12.13
CA PHE A 157 1.16 -10.68 13.50
C PHE A 157 2.14 -11.38 14.45
N GLU A 158 2.45 -10.71 15.54
CA GLU A 158 3.27 -11.21 16.63
C GLU A 158 2.63 -10.83 17.96
N VAL A 159 2.47 -11.80 18.86
CA VAL A 159 2.01 -11.56 20.23
C VAL A 159 3.04 -12.13 21.20
N GLY A 160 4.11 -11.35 21.36
CA GLY A 160 5.21 -11.51 22.31
C GLY A 160 5.78 -12.93 22.45
N ARG A 161 6.63 -13.07 23.46
CA ARG A 161 7.12 -14.36 23.94
C ARG A 161 6.75 -14.51 25.39
N ASP A 162 6.28 -15.69 25.75
CA ASP A 162 6.01 -16.04 27.13
C ASP A 162 7.32 -15.89 27.95
N PRO A 163 7.33 -15.14 29.05
CA PRO A 163 8.55 -14.85 29.81
C PRO A 163 9.19 -16.09 30.46
N GLY A 164 8.40 -17.12 30.76
CA GLY A 164 8.87 -18.34 31.42
C GLY A 164 9.47 -19.35 30.45
N SER A 165 8.85 -19.51 29.28
CA SER A 165 9.27 -20.50 28.28
C SER A 165 10.15 -19.93 27.16
N GLY A 166 10.15 -18.60 26.97
CA GLY A 166 10.78 -17.92 25.83
C GLY A 166 10.14 -18.27 24.48
N ARG A 167 9.08 -19.07 24.46
CA ARG A 167 8.35 -19.42 23.25
C ARG A 167 7.41 -18.28 22.88
N PRO A 168 7.29 -17.96 21.59
CA PRO A 168 6.27 -17.03 21.14
C PRO A 168 4.90 -17.60 21.45
N ARG A 169 4.04 -16.80 22.09
CA ARG A 169 2.73 -17.29 22.53
C ARG A 169 1.87 -17.54 21.30
N PHE A 170 1.81 -16.55 20.40
CA PHE A 170 1.35 -16.70 19.01
C PHE A 170 2.22 -15.83 18.13
N TRP A 171 2.61 -16.37 16.99
CA TRP A 171 3.28 -15.61 15.97
C TRP A 171 2.95 -16.20 14.62
N LEU A 172 2.68 -15.32 13.66
CA LEU A 172 2.68 -15.66 12.26
C LEU A 172 3.53 -14.58 11.59
N TYR A 173 4.83 -14.86 11.52
CA TYR A 173 5.77 -14.02 10.78
C TYR A 173 5.75 -14.49 9.34
N ARG A 174 5.24 -13.64 8.46
CA ARG A 174 5.73 -13.69 7.09
C ARG A 174 6.85 -12.66 6.96
N SER A 175 7.93 -13.06 6.30
CA SER A 175 8.93 -12.15 5.77
C SER A 175 8.25 -11.26 4.72
N VAL A 176 7.52 -10.26 5.19
CA VAL A 176 7.16 -9.13 4.36
C VAL A 176 8.45 -8.32 4.29
N VAL A 177 9.32 -8.64 3.34
CA VAL A 177 10.02 -7.55 2.65
C VAL A 177 8.86 -6.73 2.13
N SER A 178 8.44 -5.73 2.92
CA SER A 178 7.08 -5.21 2.79
C SER A 178 6.96 -4.78 1.36
N ASP A 179 5.98 -5.34 0.65
CA ASP A 179 5.66 -4.93 -0.70
C ASP A 179 5.55 -3.39 -0.75
N VAL A 180 5.18 -2.76 0.38
CA VAL A 180 5.27 -1.32 0.68
C VAL A 180 6.63 -0.68 0.35
N TRP A 181 7.78 -1.27 0.68
CA TRP A 181 9.11 -0.73 0.33
C TRP A 181 9.36 -0.78 -1.18
N LEU A 182 9.03 -1.91 -1.81
CA LEU A 182 9.17 -2.08 -3.26
C LEU A 182 8.21 -1.14 -4.00
N ARG A 183 6.98 -0.99 -3.49
CA ARG A 183 5.94 -0.07 -3.98
C ARG A 183 6.38 1.38 -3.81
N GLN A 184 6.87 1.78 -2.64
CA GLN A 184 7.36 3.14 -2.40
C GLN A 184 8.56 3.46 -3.29
N ALA A 185 9.47 2.50 -3.47
CA ALA A 185 10.57 2.63 -4.42
C ALA A 185 10.04 2.79 -5.86
N ALA A 186 9.06 1.99 -6.29
CA ALA A 186 8.45 2.10 -7.60
C ALA A 186 7.74 3.46 -7.81
N ILE A 187 7.00 3.95 -6.80
CA ILE A 187 6.37 5.27 -6.80
C ILE A 187 7.42 6.38 -6.93
N ASN A 188 8.49 6.31 -6.15
CA ASN A 188 9.56 7.30 -6.18
C ASN A 188 10.28 7.30 -7.54
N VAL A 189 10.60 6.12 -8.09
CA VAL A 189 11.20 5.98 -9.43
C VAL A 189 10.28 6.53 -10.51
N ALA A 190 8.98 6.27 -10.41
CA ALA A 190 7.97 6.81 -11.30
C ALA A 190 7.92 8.35 -11.26
N ILE A 191 7.84 8.95 -10.07
CA ILE A 191 7.84 10.41 -9.89
C ILE A 191 9.11 11.05 -10.47
N ILE A 192 10.30 10.48 -10.16
CA ILE A 192 11.58 10.98 -10.67
C ILE A 192 11.60 10.90 -12.21
N SER A 193 11.10 9.80 -12.79
CA SER A 193 11.03 9.62 -14.24
C SER A 193 10.11 10.67 -14.90
N MET A 194 8.99 11.03 -14.27
CA MET A 194 8.11 12.11 -14.75
C MET A 194 8.79 13.47 -14.72
N LEU A 195 9.44 13.81 -13.60
CA LEU A 195 10.11 15.09 -13.42
C LEU A 195 11.26 15.28 -14.41
N LEU A 196 12.07 14.24 -14.63
CA LEU A 196 13.15 14.25 -15.62
C LEU A 196 12.61 14.42 -17.05
N SER A 197 11.55 13.69 -17.39
CA SER A 197 10.89 13.80 -18.70
C SER A 197 10.33 15.20 -18.94
N LEU A 198 9.70 15.80 -17.93
CA LEU A 198 9.20 17.17 -18.00
C LEU A 198 10.33 18.19 -18.18
N GLY A 199 11.43 18.04 -17.44
CA GLY A 199 12.62 18.89 -17.58
C GLY A 199 13.23 18.85 -18.98
N LEU A 200 13.28 17.67 -19.60
CA LEU A 200 13.74 17.51 -20.98
C LEU A 200 12.81 18.20 -22.00
N ILE A 201 11.50 18.05 -21.85
CA ILE A 201 10.51 18.75 -22.71
C ILE A 201 10.66 20.27 -22.60
N ILE A 202 10.77 20.80 -21.36
CA ILE A 202 10.90 22.23 -21.12
C ILE A 202 12.20 22.75 -21.77
N ARG A 203 13.33 22.05 -21.56
CA ARG A 203 14.61 22.41 -22.17
C ARG A 203 14.51 22.49 -23.69
N ASP A 204 13.99 21.46 -24.34
CA ASP A 204 13.89 21.42 -25.81
C ASP A 204 12.96 22.51 -26.36
N THR A 205 11.88 22.81 -25.64
CA THR A 205 10.95 23.88 -26.02
C THR A 205 11.58 25.26 -25.87
N TYR A 206 12.38 25.49 -24.83
CA TYR A 206 13.02 26.78 -24.55
C TYR A 206 14.22 27.05 -25.46
N VAL A 207 15.09 26.05 -25.63
CA VAL A 207 16.28 26.13 -26.51
C VAL A 207 15.85 26.24 -27.99
N GLY A 208 14.80 25.51 -28.39
CA GLY A 208 14.23 25.61 -29.73
C GLY A 208 13.64 26.98 -30.07
N LYS A 209 13.17 27.74 -29.07
CA LYS A 209 12.71 29.13 -29.25
C LYS A 209 13.87 30.12 -29.39
N GLN A 210 14.95 29.97 -28.62
CA GLN A 210 16.13 30.85 -28.74
C GLN A 210 16.85 30.67 -30.08
N GLY A 211 16.96 29.44 -30.60
CA GLY A 211 17.56 29.19 -31.92
C GLY A 211 16.81 29.83 -33.10
N ARG A 212 15.52 30.15 -32.96
CA ARG A 212 14.72 30.85 -33.99
C ARG A 212 14.73 32.37 -33.86
N LEU A 213 15.18 32.91 -32.72
CA LEU A 213 15.31 34.36 -32.51
C LEU A 213 16.66 34.90 -33.02
N HIS A 214 17.60 34.00 -33.36
CA HIS A 214 18.94 34.33 -33.84
C HIS A 214 19.22 33.83 -35.27
N ALA A 215 18.20 33.38 -36.00
CA ALA A 215 18.24 33.02 -37.42
C ALA A 215 17.34 33.98 -38.20
#